data_AF-A0A640UYC0-F1
#
_entry.id   AF-A0A640UYC0-F1
#
_cell.length_a   1.000
_cell.length_b   1.000
_cell.length_c   1.000
_cell.angle_alpha   90.00
_cell.angle_beta   90.00
_cell.angle_gamma   90.00
#
_symmetry.space_group_name_H-M   'P 1'
#
loop_
_entity.id
_entity.type
_entity.pdbx_description
1 polymer ?
#
loop_
_entity_poly.entity_id
_entity_poly.type
_entity_poly.pdbx_seq_one_letter_code
_entity_poly.pdbx_strand_id
1 'polypeptide(L)'
;MPLPESRPPQPPGAAPERAIPGPAGLPVLGSMLDLRRDSLGTFTAAQREHGDVVRLEAGPPGLRSVFHAVFAPDGVQQILASQAANFRKDHPLYEEVRQSFGNGLLTSQDADYLRQRRLVQPLFTKRRVDGYASAVTTEATGLADRWRSADGHTVDLVPEMNRLPYLTQALKESMRLYPPAPVISRRAVAATEIGGFRIPAGADVVVAPWVTHRHPDLWADPERFDPQRFAPEREAERHRYAWFPFGGGPRSCIGQHFSMLESVLALAVLLRTYELDAVDEEVPVSAGITLQATGPARVRLRPRAGAGE
;
A
#
# COMPACT_ATOMS: atom_id res chain seq x y z
N MET A 1 0.18 -58.37 -39.98
CA MET A 1 -0.67 -57.28 -39.47
C MET A 1 -0.24 -56.99 -38.04
N PRO A 2 0.32 -55.80 -37.73
CA PRO A 2 0.58 -55.42 -36.35
C PRO A 2 -0.74 -54.99 -35.69
N LEU A 3 -0.93 -55.39 -34.43
CA LEU A 3 -2.06 -54.98 -33.59
C LEU A 3 -1.94 -53.48 -33.25
N PRO A 4 -3.05 -52.72 -33.17
CA PRO A 4 -3.01 -51.31 -32.85
C PRO A 4 -2.69 -51.09 -31.36
N GLU A 5 -1.67 -50.28 -31.08
CA GLU A 5 -1.34 -49.83 -29.73
C GLU A 5 -2.49 -49.00 -29.15
N SER A 6 -2.98 -49.40 -27.98
CA SER A 6 -4.00 -48.69 -27.22
C SER A 6 -3.46 -47.35 -26.72
N ARG A 7 -4.07 -46.27 -27.18
CA ARG A 7 -3.80 -44.90 -26.71
C ARG A 7 -4.16 -44.79 -25.21
N PRO A 8 -3.31 -44.21 -24.35
CA PRO A 8 -3.64 -44.04 -22.95
C PRO A 8 -4.86 -43.10 -22.79
N PRO A 9 -5.70 -43.32 -21.76
CA PRO A 9 -6.89 -42.50 -21.54
C PRO A 9 -6.49 -41.04 -21.30
N GLN A 10 -7.14 -40.12 -22.02
CA GLN A 10 -7.04 -38.69 -21.75
C GLN A 10 -7.50 -38.42 -20.30
N PRO A 11 -6.79 -37.57 -19.54
CA PRO A 11 -7.29 -37.14 -18.25
C PRO A 11 -8.66 -36.48 -18.41
N PRO A 12 -9.59 -36.65 -17.44
CA PRO A 12 -10.92 -36.05 -17.51
C PRO A 12 -10.79 -34.55 -17.77
N GLY A 13 -11.50 -34.07 -18.79
CA GLY A 13 -11.45 -32.68 -19.23
C GLY A 13 -11.71 -31.74 -18.04
N ALA A 14 -10.77 -30.82 -17.80
CA ALA A 14 -10.93 -29.79 -16.78
C ALA A 14 -12.27 -29.08 -16.99
N ALA A 15 -13.02 -28.87 -15.90
CA ALA A 15 -14.23 -28.06 -15.92
C ALA A 15 -13.92 -26.71 -16.59
N PRO A 16 -14.85 -26.12 -17.37
CA PRO A 16 -14.59 -24.87 -18.06
C PRO A 16 -14.15 -23.80 -17.07
N GLU A 17 -12.97 -23.23 -17.33
CA GLU A 17 -12.31 -22.24 -16.48
C GLU A 17 -13.22 -21.02 -16.35
N ARG A 18 -13.60 -20.67 -15.11
CA ARG A 18 -14.50 -19.55 -14.85
C ARG A 18 -13.82 -18.25 -15.29
N ALA A 19 -14.41 -17.55 -16.24
CA ALA A 19 -13.90 -16.27 -16.71
C ALA A 19 -13.89 -15.24 -15.57
N ILE A 20 -12.80 -14.48 -15.46
CA ILE A 20 -12.67 -13.40 -14.48
C ILE A 20 -13.56 -12.23 -14.92
N PRO A 21 -14.49 -11.76 -14.08
CA PRO A 21 -15.38 -10.67 -14.44
C PRO A 21 -14.63 -9.34 -14.55
N GLY A 22 -15.21 -8.36 -15.25
CA GLY A 22 -14.64 -7.04 -15.34
C GLY A 22 -15.42 -6.10 -16.25
N PRO A 23 -15.08 -4.80 -16.20
CA PRO A 23 -15.81 -3.80 -16.96
C PRO A 23 -15.63 -4.03 -18.46
N ALA A 24 -16.71 -3.88 -19.22
CA ALA A 24 -16.65 -3.96 -20.69
C ALA A 24 -15.79 -2.85 -21.29
N GLY A 25 -15.76 -1.67 -20.64
CA GLY A 25 -15.01 -0.50 -21.07
C GLY A 25 -15.52 0.09 -22.39
N LEU A 26 -14.79 1.07 -22.94
CA LEU A 26 -15.10 1.65 -24.24
C LEU A 26 -14.76 0.69 -25.37
N PRO A 27 -15.52 0.70 -26.48
CA PRO A 27 -15.14 -0.02 -27.69
C PRO A 27 -13.71 0.36 -28.09
N VAL A 28 -12.90 -0.64 -28.45
CA VAL A 28 -11.49 -0.49 -28.87
C VAL A 28 -10.51 -0.14 -27.74
N LEU A 29 -10.82 0.82 -26.86
CA LEU A 29 -9.90 1.34 -25.85
C LEU A 29 -9.98 0.64 -24.47
N GLY A 30 -11.04 -0.13 -24.21
CA GLY A 30 -11.29 -0.71 -22.89
C GLY A 30 -11.44 0.38 -21.82
N SER A 31 -10.89 0.15 -20.63
CA SER A 31 -10.90 1.09 -19.51
C SER A 31 -9.82 2.18 -19.59
N MET A 32 -9.14 2.36 -20.73
CA MET A 32 -7.98 3.27 -20.83
C MET A 32 -8.30 4.72 -20.46
N LEU A 33 -9.44 5.27 -20.92
CA LEU A 33 -9.81 6.65 -20.63
C LEU A 33 -10.20 6.82 -19.15
N ASP A 34 -10.93 5.85 -18.60
CA ASP A 34 -11.34 5.85 -17.19
C ASP A 34 -10.10 5.79 -16.29
N LEU A 35 -9.17 4.87 -16.58
CA LEU A 35 -7.92 4.73 -15.84
C LEU A 35 -7.01 5.96 -15.93
N ARG A 36 -6.99 6.65 -17.08
CA ARG A 36 -6.23 7.90 -17.24
C ARG A 36 -6.86 9.06 -16.49
N ARG A 37 -8.19 9.12 -16.44
CA ARG A 37 -8.93 10.20 -15.78
C ARG A 37 -8.93 10.03 -14.26
N ASP A 38 -9.22 8.82 -13.79
CA ASP A 38 -9.30 8.47 -12.38
C ASP A 38 -9.07 6.97 -12.20
N SER A 39 -7.79 6.58 -12.07
CA SER A 39 -7.42 5.18 -11.87
C SER A 39 -7.98 4.59 -10.58
N LEU A 40 -7.97 5.36 -9.50
CA LEU A 40 -8.39 4.92 -8.16
C LEU A 40 -9.91 4.72 -8.08
N GLY A 41 -10.67 5.66 -8.64
CA GLY A 41 -12.12 5.54 -8.79
C GLY A 41 -12.49 4.36 -9.70
N THR A 42 -11.76 4.17 -10.81
CA THR A 42 -11.98 3.03 -11.72
C THR A 42 -11.80 1.69 -11.00
N PHE A 43 -10.73 1.52 -10.22
CA PHE A 43 -10.52 0.30 -9.44
C PHE A 43 -11.62 0.09 -8.39
N THR A 44 -12.06 1.17 -7.73
CA THR A 44 -13.12 1.10 -6.71
C THR A 44 -14.47 0.72 -7.32
N ALA A 45 -14.83 1.32 -8.46
CA ALA A 45 -16.06 0.99 -9.18
C ALA A 45 -16.04 -0.46 -9.68
N ALA A 46 -14.91 -0.90 -10.25
CA ALA A 46 -14.76 -2.25 -10.75
C ALA A 46 -14.87 -3.30 -9.64
N GLN A 47 -14.34 -3.02 -8.44
CA GLN A 47 -14.53 -3.87 -7.26
C GLN A 47 -16.00 -3.97 -6.87
N ARG A 48 -16.69 -2.83 -6.75
CA ARG A 48 -18.10 -2.79 -6.34
C ARG A 48 -19.03 -3.52 -7.30
N GLU A 49 -18.74 -3.48 -8.60
CA GLU A 49 -19.59 -4.08 -9.64
C GLU A 49 -19.25 -5.54 -9.95
N HIS A 50 -17.97 -5.93 -9.85
CA HIS A 50 -17.48 -7.23 -10.34
C HIS A 50 -16.87 -8.12 -9.25
N GLY A 51 -16.74 -7.62 -8.02
CA GLY A 51 -16.20 -8.34 -6.87
C GLY A 51 -14.68 -8.20 -6.72
N ASP A 52 -14.08 -9.13 -5.99
CA ASP A 52 -12.71 -8.99 -5.50
C ASP A 52 -11.59 -9.43 -6.44
N VAL A 53 -11.95 -10.07 -7.55
CA VAL A 53 -10.99 -10.47 -8.60
C VAL A 53 -11.54 -9.98 -9.93
N VAL A 54 -10.89 -8.98 -10.50
CA VAL A 54 -11.39 -8.25 -11.66
C VAL A 54 -10.35 -8.24 -12.76
N ARG A 55 -10.78 -8.45 -14.01
CA ARG A 55 -9.94 -8.33 -15.19
C ARG A 55 -10.20 -6.99 -15.87
N LEU A 56 -9.16 -6.19 -16.07
CA LEU A 56 -9.24 -4.92 -16.77
C LEU A 56 -8.40 -4.98 -18.05
N GLU A 57 -8.97 -4.42 -19.13
CA GLU A 57 -8.27 -4.21 -20.40
C GLU A 57 -8.11 -2.71 -20.63
N ALA A 58 -6.93 -2.27 -21.05
CA ALA A 58 -6.66 -0.88 -21.37
C ALA A 58 -5.77 -0.76 -22.60
N GLY A 59 -6.20 0.03 -23.59
CA GLY A 59 -5.41 0.36 -24.76
C GLY A 59 -6.00 -0.15 -26.07
N PRO A 60 -5.60 0.48 -27.19
CA PRO A 60 -6.07 0.09 -28.52
C PRO A 60 -5.55 -1.32 -28.90
N PRO A 61 -6.17 -1.97 -29.90
CA PRO A 61 -5.67 -3.21 -30.47
C PRO A 61 -4.19 -3.13 -30.84
N GLY A 62 -3.41 -4.16 -30.51
CA GLY A 62 -1.95 -4.20 -30.73
C GLY A 62 -1.10 -3.60 -29.60
N LEU A 63 -1.65 -2.71 -28.77
CA LEU A 63 -0.98 -2.13 -27.58
C LEU A 63 -1.78 -2.36 -26.29
N ARG A 64 -2.70 -3.33 -26.31
CA ARG A 64 -3.61 -3.58 -25.21
C ARG A 64 -2.88 -4.20 -24.03
N SER A 65 -2.95 -3.52 -22.89
CA SER A 65 -2.55 -4.06 -21.59
C SER A 65 -3.73 -4.75 -20.93
N VAL A 66 -3.48 -5.91 -20.34
CA VAL A 66 -4.46 -6.68 -19.55
C VAL A 66 -3.86 -6.93 -18.19
N PHE A 67 -4.59 -6.57 -17.13
CA PHE A 67 -4.18 -6.84 -15.76
C PHE A 67 -5.37 -7.26 -14.91
N HIS A 68 -5.05 -7.95 -13.81
CA HIS A 68 -6.03 -8.54 -12.91
C HIS A 68 -5.91 -7.86 -11.55
N ALA A 69 -6.94 -7.14 -11.13
CA ALA A 69 -6.99 -6.50 -9.83
C ALA A 69 -7.54 -7.49 -8.78
N VAL A 70 -6.88 -7.56 -7.63
CA VAL A 70 -7.24 -8.43 -6.51
C VAL A 70 -7.39 -7.58 -5.25
N PHE A 71 -8.59 -7.60 -4.66
CA PHE A 71 -8.98 -6.76 -3.53
C PHE A 71 -9.29 -7.55 -2.24
N ALA A 72 -9.59 -8.84 -2.35
CA ALA A 72 -9.80 -9.70 -1.18
C ALA A 72 -8.51 -9.90 -0.37
N PRO A 73 -8.54 -9.78 0.98
CA PRO A 73 -7.34 -9.89 1.82
C PRO A 73 -6.57 -11.20 1.67
N ASP A 74 -7.25 -12.33 1.45
CA ASP A 74 -6.61 -13.64 1.23
C ASP A 74 -5.81 -13.65 -0.08
N GLY A 75 -6.38 -13.09 -1.15
CA GLY A 75 -5.69 -12.93 -2.43
C GLY A 75 -4.50 -11.99 -2.33
N VAL A 76 -4.64 -10.88 -1.60
CA VAL A 76 -3.53 -9.96 -1.31
C VAL A 76 -2.41 -10.67 -0.54
N GLN A 77 -2.75 -11.45 0.49
CA GLN A 77 -1.79 -12.25 1.25
C GLN A 77 -1.06 -13.26 0.36
N GLN A 78 -1.78 -13.90 -0.55
CA GLN A 78 -1.23 -14.85 -1.49
C GLN A 78 -0.19 -14.20 -2.40
N ILE A 79 -0.53 -13.06 -3.00
CA ILE A 79 0.33 -12.33 -3.92
C ILE A 79 1.56 -11.75 -3.22
N LEU A 80 1.38 -11.14 -2.05
CA LEU A 80 2.44 -10.39 -1.37
C LEU A 80 3.30 -11.26 -0.44
N ALA A 81 2.80 -12.39 0.04
CA ALA A 81 3.49 -13.22 1.04
C ALA A 81 3.49 -14.71 0.74
N SER A 82 2.38 -15.42 0.91
CA SER A 82 2.41 -16.90 0.98
C SER A 82 2.84 -17.54 -0.33
N GLN A 83 2.61 -16.89 -1.47
CA GLN A 83 3.09 -17.31 -2.78
C GLN A 83 3.92 -16.22 -3.49
N ALA A 84 4.56 -15.32 -2.74
CA ALA A 84 5.31 -14.18 -3.29
C ALA A 84 6.39 -14.58 -4.32
N ALA A 85 6.90 -15.81 -4.27
CA ALA A 85 7.85 -16.33 -5.26
C ALA A 85 7.26 -16.40 -6.69
N ASN A 86 5.95 -16.57 -6.82
CA ASN A 86 5.23 -16.62 -8.09
C ASN A 86 4.91 -15.22 -8.65
N PHE A 87 5.22 -14.16 -7.89
CA PHE A 87 4.82 -12.78 -8.21
C PHE A 87 6.03 -11.85 -8.20
N ARG A 88 6.44 -11.42 -9.39
CA ARG A 88 7.68 -10.67 -9.62
C ARG A 88 7.42 -9.21 -9.95
N LYS A 89 8.41 -8.34 -9.78
CA LYS A 89 8.34 -6.93 -10.22
C LYS A 89 8.71 -6.76 -11.70
N ASP A 90 9.07 -7.84 -12.39
CA ASP A 90 9.57 -7.80 -13.76
C ASP A 90 8.41 -7.58 -14.76
N HIS A 91 7.96 -6.33 -14.90
CA HIS A 91 6.92 -5.89 -15.83
C HIS A 91 7.22 -4.49 -16.41
N PRO A 92 6.80 -4.15 -17.64
CA PRO A 92 6.80 -2.80 -18.21
C PRO A 92 6.60 -1.63 -17.23
N LEU A 93 5.62 -1.70 -16.32
CA LEU A 93 5.40 -0.62 -15.34
C LEU A 93 6.63 -0.38 -14.43
N TYR A 94 7.27 -1.45 -13.96
CA TYR A 94 8.47 -1.36 -13.14
C TYR A 94 9.74 -1.15 -13.96
N GLU A 95 9.73 -1.51 -15.26
CA GLU A 95 10.78 -1.14 -16.22
C GLU A 95 10.86 0.38 -16.37
N GLU A 96 9.73 1.06 -16.58
CA GLU A 96 9.67 2.52 -16.63
C GLU A 96 10.17 3.16 -15.33
N VAL A 97 9.71 2.67 -14.17
CA VAL A 97 10.21 3.14 -12.86
C VAL A 97 11.72 2.91 -12.73
N ARG A 98 12.24 1.78 -13.20
CA ARG A 98 13.68 1.48 -13.16
C ARG A 98 14.48 2.34 -14.12
N GLN A 99 13.93 2.74 -15.26
CA GLN A 99 14.58 3.67 -16.18
C GLN A 99 14.67 5.08 -15.58
N SER A 100 13.65 5.51 -14.84
CA SER A 100 13.65 6.84 -14.20
C SER A 100 14.43 6.90 -12.87
N PHE A 101 14.38 5.85 -12.04
CA PHE A 101 14.94 5.85 -10.68
C PHE A 101 16.14 4.90 -10.49
N GLY A 102 16.53 4.17 -11.53
CA GLY A 102 17.59 3.16 -11.47
C GLY A 102 17.14 1.84 -10.83
N ASN A 103 18.10 0.91 -10.69
CA ASN A 103 17.89 -0.41 -10.10
C ASN A 103 18.17 -0.40 -8.58
N GLY A 104 17.20 0.06 -7.77
CA GLY A 104 17.27 0.15 -6.30
C GLY A 104 16.24 -0.74 -5.61
N LEU A 105 16.10 -0.65 -4.28
CA LEU A 105 15.19 -1.53 -3.48
C LEU A 105 13.73 -1.58 -3.98
N LEU A 106 13.27 -0.50 -4.59
CA LEU A 106 11.93 -0.40 -5.19
C LEU A 106 11.82 -1.26 -6.45
N THR A 107 12.87 -1.37 -7.25
CA THR A 107 12.86 -1.93 -8.61
C THR A 107 13.66 -3.24 -8.75
N SER A 108 14.53 -3.55 -7.78
CA SER A 108 15.45 -4.69 -7.83
C SER A 108 14.81 -6.03 -7.46
N GLN A 109 15.47 -7.11 -7.91
CA GLN A 109 15.00 -8.48 -7.80
C GLN A 109 16.10 -9.44 -7.31
N ASP A 110 15.69 -10.60 -6.78
CA ASP A 110 16.55 -11.72 -6.38
C ASP A 110 17.82 -11.31 -5.61
N ALA A 111 19.00 -11.67 -6.12
CA ALA A 111 20.29 -11.41 -5.48
C ALA A 111 20.59 -9.91 -5.33
N ASP A 112 20.19 -9.08 -6.30
CA ASP A 112 20.35 -7.63 -6.20
C ASP A 112 19.48 -7.06 -5.09
N TYR A 113 18.22 -7.49 -5.01
CA TYR A 113 17.32 -7.10 -3.93
C TYR A 113 17.86 -7.53 -2.57
N LEU A 114 18.29 -8.80 -2.43
CA LEU A 114 18.82 -9.31 -1.18
C LEU A 114 20.11 -8.60 -0.77
N ARG A 115 21.01 -8.30 -1.72
CA ARG A 115 22.24 -7.53 -1.47
C ARG A 115 21.92 -6.12 -1.00
N GLN A 116 21.10 -5.38 -1.75
CA GLN A 116 20.71 -4.02 -1.40
C GLN A 116 19.96 -3.97 -0.08
N ARG A 117 19.05 -4.93 0.17
CA ARG A 117 18.32 -5.02 1.43
C ARG A 117 19.29 -5.29 2.58
N ARG A 118 20.22 -6.25 2.46
CA ARG A 118 21.20 -6.53 3.52
C ARG A 118 22.10 -5.33 3.84
N LEU A 119 22.40 -4.47 2.86
CA LEU A 119 23.19 -3.26 3.07
C LEU A 119 22.39 -2.17 3.81
N VAL A 120 21.12 -2.02 3.46
CA VAL A 120 20.27 -0.93 3.97
C VAL A 120 19.53 -1.31 5.26
N GLN A 121 19.11 -2.58 5.41
CA GLN A 121 18.34 -3.09 6.56
C GLN A 121 18.95 -2.76 7.92
N PRO A 122 20.27 -2.88 8.14
CA PRO A 122 20.87 -2.59 9.44
C PRO A 122 20.59 -1.16 9.93
N LEU A 123 20.44 -0.19 9.01
CA LEU A 123 20.14 1.21 9.33
C LEU A 123 18.73 1.40 9.90
N PHE A 124 17.81 0.49 9.59
CA PHE A 124 16.40 0.52 10.02
C PHE A 124 16.09 -0.49 11.14
N THR A 125 17.13 -1.00 11.82
CA THR A 125 16.95 -1.84 13.01
C THR A 125 16.50 -1.00 14.19
N LYS A 126 15.70 -1.56 15.11
CA LYS A 126 15.21 -0.86 16.32
C LYS A 126 16.31 -0.02 17.00
N ARG A 127 17.45 -0.65 17.33
CA ARG A 127 18.61 0.03 17.97
C ARG A 127 19.18 1.21 17.17
N ARG A 128 19.19 1.14 15.83
CA ARG A 128 19.70 2.23 14.97
C ARG A 128 18.66 3.32 14.75
N VAL A 129 17.39 2.91 14.62
CA VAL A 129 16.22 3.78 14.61
C VAL A 129 16.18 4.60 15.90
N ASP A 130 16.39 3.99 17.06
CA ASP A 130 16.49 4.71 18.35
C ASP A 130 17.58 5.82 18.30
N GLY A 131 18.69 5.56 17.58
CA GLY A 131 19.79 6.50 17.41
C GLY A 131 19.49 7.69 16.49
N TYR A 132 18.90 7.48 15.31
CA TYR A 132 18.51 8.59 14.42
C TYR A 132 17.20 9.25 14.85
N ALA A 133 16.32 8.52 15.55
CA ALA A 133 15.16 9.11 16.21
C ALA A 133 15.61 10.17 17.21
N SER A 134 16.73 9.99 17.91
CA SER A 134 17.33 11.05 18.73
C SER A 134 17.76 12.25 17.89
N ALA A 135 18.32 12.09 16.68
CA ALA A 135 18.68 13.22 15.80
C ALA A 135 17.47 13.93 15.18
N VAL A 136 16.46 13.18 14.73
CA VAL A 136 15.17 13.71 14.23
C VAL A 136 14.40 14.38 15.37
N THR A 137 14.46 13.79 16.57
CA THR A 137 14.02 14.43 17.80
C THR A 137 14.85 15.68 18.04
N THR A 138 16.18 15.70 17.96
CA THR A 138 16.99 16.92 18.12
C THR A 138 16.66 18.02 17.12
N GLU A 139 16.23 17.70 15.90
CA GLU A 139 15.76 18.70 14.92
C GLU A 139 14.32 19.17 15.20
N ALA A 140 13.40 18.24 15.48
CA ALA A 140 11.99 18.55 15.81
C ALA A 140 11.85 19.24 17.17
N THR A 141 12.64 18.78 18.14
CA THR A 141 12.87 19.36 19.45
C THR A 141 13.72 20.62 19.32
N GLY A 142 14.72 20.72 18.44
CA GLY A 142 15.40 21.99 18.16
C GLY A 142 14.48 23.08 17.58
N LEU A 143 13.44 22.68 16.84
CA LEU A 143 12.35 23.55 16.41
C LEU A 143 11.38 23.88 17.56
N ALA A 144 11.07 22.92 18.44
CA ALA A 144 10.21 23.10 19.60
C ALA A 144 10.88 23.77 20.83
N ASP A 145 12.20 23.67 20.97
CA ASP A 145 13.06 24.21 22.04
C ASP A 145 13.39 25.67 21.75
N ARG A 146 13.56 26.02 20.46
CA ARG A 146 13.44 27.40 20.00
C ARG A 146 12.10 28.03 20.37
N TRP A 147 11.08 27.23 20.68
CA TRP A 147 9.77 27.71 21.14
C TRP A 147 9.52 27.52 22.64
N ARG A 148 10.33 26.73 23.35
CA ARG A 148 10.14 26.54 24.79
C ARG A 148 11.12 27.24 25.69
N SER A 149 12.37 27.49 25.31
CA SER A 149 13.33 28.26 26.15
C SER A 149 13.37 27.90 27.67
N ALA A 150 12.94 26.70 28.08
CA ALA A 150 12.79 26.29 29.47
C ALA A 150 13.36 24.87 29.64
N ASP A 151 14.26 24.74 30.62
CA ASP A 151 15.39 23.81 30.66
C ASP A 151 15.09 22.47 31.40
N GLY A 152 15.64 21.34 30.89
CA GLY A 152 16.27 20.33 31.78
C GLY A 152 15.77 18.88 31.93
N HIS A 153 14.97 18.24 31.05
CA HIS A 153 14.54 16.84 31.27
C HIS A 153 14.77 15.86 30.11
N THR A 154 15.32 14.67 30.43
CA THR A 154 15.53 13.52 29.53
C THR A 154 14.43 12.46 29.69
N VAL A 155 13.91 11.89 28.58
CA VAL A 155 12.80 10.91 28.58
C VAL A 155 13.06 9.74 27.60
N ASP A 156 12.60 8.53 27.92
CA ASP A 156 12.69 7.32 27.08
C ASP A 156 11.52 7.24 26.07
N LEU A 157 11.82 7.48 24.79
CA LEU A 157 10.83 7.69 23.73
C LEU A 157 9.97 6.48 23.37
N VAL A 158 10.47 5.25 23.49
CA VAL A 158 9.71 4.04 23.06
C VAL A 158 8.53 3.75 24.01
N PRO A 159 8.71 3.80 25.35
CA PRO A 159 7.59 3.85 26.29
C PRO A 159 6.68 5.06 26.11
N GLU A 160 7.19 6.26 25.78
CA GLU A 160 6.33 7.42 25.52
C GLU A 160 5.44 7.24 24.29
N MET A 161 5.93 6.59 23.23
CA MET A 161 5.07 6.25 22.08
C MET A 161 3.94 5.31 22.44
N ASN A 162 4.19 4.34 23.33
CA ASN A 162 3.13 3.47 23.85
C ASN A 162 2.10 4.28 24.68
N ARG A 163 2.45 5.50 25.11
CA ARG A 163 1.54 6.47 25.75
C ARG A 163 0.82 7.39 24.74
N LEU A 164 1.07 7.25 23.44
CA LEU A 164 0.35 7.96 22.36
C LEU A 164 -0.46 6.99 21.46
N PRO A 165 -1.26 6.06 22.02
CA PRO A 165 -1.96 5.04 21.24
C PRO A 165 -2.94 5.67 20.24
N TYR A 166 -3.59 6.77 20.61
CA TYR A 166 -4.54 7.45 19.74
C TYR A 166 -3.86 8.14 18.54
N LEU A 167 -2.65 8.69 18.69
CA LEU A 167 -1.91 9.26 17.56
C LEU A 167 -1.43 8.17 16.60
N THR A 168 -0.97 7.03 17.13
CA THR A 168 -0.63 5.87 16.31
C THR A 168 -1.85 5.37 15.55
N GLN A 169 -3.00 5.25 16.22
CA GLN A 169 -4.29 4.90 15.61
C GLN A 169 -4.70 5.89 14.51
N ALA A 170 -4.59 7.19 14.78
CA ALA A 170 -4.94 8.25 13.82
C ALA A 170 -4.03 8.24 12.59
N LEU A 171 -2.73 7.97 12.78
CA LEU A 171 -1.79 7.83 11.67
C LEU A 171 -2.11 6.59 10.81
N LYS A 172 -2.46 5.46 11.43
CA LYS A 172 -2.87 4.25 10.72
C LYS A 172 -4.16 4.45 9.93
N GLU A 173 -5.12 5.17 10.51
CA GLU A 173 -6.37 5.55 9.85
C GLU A 173 -6.13 6.54 8.71
N SER A 174 -5.21 7.48 8.88
CA SER A 174 -4.77 8.37 7.79
C SER A 174 -4.20 7.55 6.63
N MET A 175 -3.32 6.58 6.88
CA MET A 175 -2.79 5.70 5.82
C MET A 175 -3.82 4.71 5.26
N ARG A 176 -4.89 4.38 6.00
CA ARG A 176 -6.00 3.58 5.48
C ARG A 176 -6.74 4.35 4.40
N LEU A 177 -7.04 5.62 4.67
CA LEU A 177 -7.68 6.50 3.68
C LEU A 177 -6.70 6.94 2.59
N TYR A 178 -5.48 7.31 2.94
CA TYR A 178 -4.51 7.89 2.01
C TYR A 178 -3.19 7.08 2.03
N PRO A 179 -3.21 5.83 1.54
CA PRO A 179 -2.02 4.98 1.52
C PRO A 179 -0.96 5.59 0.58
N PRO A 180 0.29 5.78 1.05
CA PRO A 180 1.35 6.33 0.20
C PRO A 180 1.62 5.51 -1.07
N ALA A 181 1.46 4.20 -1.00
CA ALA A 181 1.46 3.30 -2.15
C ALA A 181 0.01 2.82 -2.41
N PRO A 182 -0.79 3.54 -3.23
CA PRO A 182 -2.21 3.24 -3.39
C PRO A 182 -2.45 1.99 -4.26
N VAL A 183 -1.46 1.60 -5.07
CA VAL A 183 -1.49 0.48 -6.00
C VAL A 183 -0.13 -0.23 -5.98
N ILE A 184 -0.12 -1.56 -5.94
CA ILE A 184 1.09 -2.39 -5.97
C ILE A 184 0.90 -3.45 -7.06
N SER A 185 1.78 -3.47 -8.06
CA SER A 185 1.70 -4.43 -9.17
C SER A 185 2.73 -5.55 -9.07
N ARG A 186 2.41 -6.69 -9.66
CA ARG A 186 3.30 -7.84 -9.85
C ARG A 186 2.98 -8.51 -11.17
N ARG A 187 3.97 -9.17 -11.78
CA ARG A 187 3.77 -10.15 -12.85
C ARG A 187 3.74 -11.55 -12.27
N ALA A 188 2.68 -12.30 -12.55
CA ALA A 188 2.60 -13.72 -12.24
C ALA A 188 3.56 -14.50 -13.15
N VAL A 189 4.48 -15.28 -12.59
CA VAL A 189 5.39 -16.15 -13.38
C VAL A 189 4.90 -17.59 -13.50
N ALA A 190 3.90 -17.96 -12.71
CA ALA A 190 3.24 -19.25 -12.77
C ALA A 190 1.72 -19.04 -12.73
N ALA A 191 0.98 -19.92 -13.42
CA ALA A 191 -0.47 -19.92 -13.33
C ALA A 191 -0.88 -20.17 -11.86
N THR A 192 -1.75 -19.32 -11.33
CA THR A 192 -2.08 -19.30 -9.90
C THR A 192 -3.58 -19.12 -9.72
N GLU A 193 -4.20 -19.92 -8.86
CA GLU A 193 -5.61 -19.72 -8.48
C GLU A 193 -5.71 -18.68 -7.37
N ILE A 194 -6.57 -17.67 -7.56
CA ILE A 194 -6.86 -16.60 -6.60
C ILE A 194 -8.38 -16.40 -6.56
N GLY A 195 -8.99 -16.51 -5.38
CA GLY A 195 -10.43 -16.28 -5.22
C GLY A 195 -11.31 -17.20 -6.07
N GLY A 196 -10.85 -18.41 -6.38
CA GLY A 196 -11.56 -19.35 -7.26
C GLY A 196 -11.42 -19.06 -8.76
N PHE A 197 -10.57 -18.11 -9.14
CA PHE A 197 -10.25 -17.80 -10.53
C PHE A 197 -8.80 -18.12 -10.83
N ARG A 198 -8.52 -18.49 -12.08
CA ARG A 198 -7.16 -18.81 -12.51
C ARG A 198 -6.52 -17.61 -13.21
N ILE A 199 -5.43 -17.14 -12.60
CA ILE A 199 -4.56 -16.09 -13.15
C ILE A 199 -3.49 -16.77 -14.01
N PRO A 200 -3.37 -16.47 -15.32
CA PRO A 200 -2.40 -17.12 -16.17
C PRO A 200 -0.97 -16.64 -15.89
N ALA A 201 0.02 -17.49 -16.21
CA ALA A 201 1.42 -17.08 -16.20
C ALA A 201 1.66 -15.94 -17.22
N GLY A 202 2.51 -14.99 -16.87
CA GLY A 202 2.77 -13.77 -17.64
C GLY A 202 1.75 -12.65 -17.41
N ALA A 203 0.66 -12.91 -16.69
CA ALA A 203 -0.35 -11.90 -16.40
C ALA A 203 0.14 -10.87 -15.38
N ASP A 204 -0.30 -9.64 -15.56
CA ASP A 204 -0.17 -8.61 -14.55
C ASP A 204 -1.27 -8.70 -13.52
N VAL A 205 -0.86 -8.52 -12.29
CA VAL A 205 -1.72 -8.54 -11.12
C VAL A 205 -1.48 -7.27 -10.34
N VAL A 206 -2.57 -6.67 -9.89
CA VAL A 206 -2.58 -5.45 -9.10
C VAL A 206 -3.28 -5.74 -7.79
N VAL A 207 -2.66 -5.39 -6.68
CA VAL A 207 -3.34 -5.23 -5.40
C VAL A 207 -3.40 -3.75 -5.07
N ALA A 208 -4.57 -3.27 -4.64
CA ALA A 208 -4.78 -1.86 -4.39
C ALA A 208 -5.11 -1.63 -2.90
N PRO A 209 -4.12 -1.21 -2.07
CA PRO A 209 -4.38 -0.66 -0.75
C PRO A 209 -5.55 0.32 -0.77
N TRP A 210 -5.61 1.23 -1.75
CA TRP A 210 -6.68 2.21 -1.88
C TRP A 210 -8.09 1.62 -1.82
N VAL A 211 -8.31 0.51 -2.53
CA VAL A 211 -9.61 -0.18 -2.61
C VAL A 211 -9.84 -1.07 -1.40
N THR A 212 -8.86 -1.92 -1.06
CA THR A 212 -9.00 -2.89 0.04
C THR A 212 -9.23 -2.19 1.38
N HIS A 213 -8.59 -1.03 1.58
CA HIS A 213 -8.71 -0.23 2.80
C HIS A 213 -10.05 0.51 2.89
N ARG A 214 -10.85 0.50 1.81
CA ARG A 214 -12.21 1.05 1.73
C ARG A 214 -13.28 -0.02 1.47
N HIS A 215 -12.90 -1.29 1.52
CA HIS A 215 -13.82 -2.38 1.23
C HIS A 215 -14.91 -2.45 2.32
N PRO A 216 -16.21 -2.37 1.97
CA PRO A 216 -17.29 -2.28 2.97
C PRO A 216 -17.38 -3.54 3.85
N ASP A 217 -17.08 -4.73 3.31
CA ASP A 217 -17.07 -5.97 4.11
C ASP A 217 -15.91 -6.04 5.11
N LEU A 218 -14.89 -5.19 4.98
CA LEU A 218 -13.74 -5.13 5.90
C LEU A 218 -13.80 -3.93 6.84
N TRP A 219 -14.49 -2.87 6.43
CA TRP A 219 -14.52 -1.57 7.11
C TRP A 219 -15.93 -0.99 7.09
N ALA A 220 -16.62 -1.02 8.23
CA ALA A 220 -17.91 -0.33 8.40
C ALA A 220 -17.74 1.19 8.18
N ASP A 221 -18.61 1.86 7.43
CA ASP A 221 -18.47 3.27 7.05
C ASP A 221 -17.05 3.63 6.54
N PRO A 222 -16.61 3.01 5.43
CA PRO A 222 -15.20 2.99 5.03
C PRO A 222 -14.62 4.36 4.71
N GLU A 223 -15.45 5.36 4.41
CA GLU A 223 -14.98 6.71 4.07
C GLU A 223 -14.80 7.60 5.31
N ARG A 224 -15.39 7.21 6.46
CA ARG A 224 -15.28 7.94 7.71
C ARG A 224 -13.92 7.69 8.37
N PHE A 225 -13.22 8.78 8.69
CA PHE A 225 -12.03 8.76 9.55
C PHE A 225 -12.42 8.39 10.98
N ASP A 226 -12.02 7.20 11.44
CA ASP A 226 -12.16 6.73 12.82
C ASP A 226 -10.87 6.03 13.29
N PRO A 227 -10.01 6.71 14.07
CA PRO A 227 -8.79 6.12 14.63
C PRO A 227 -9.05 4.85 15.45
N GLN A 228 -10.19 4.76 16.15
CA GLN A 228 -10.47 3.66 17.07
C GLN A 228 -10.61 2.31 16.35
N ARG A 229 -10.72 2.28 15.01
CA ARG A 229 -10.61 1.07 14.19
C ARG A 229 -9.29 0.31 14.39
N PHE A 230 -8.25 1.01 14.85
CA PHE A 230 -6.93 0.45 15.17
C PHE A 230 -6.71 0.30 16.68
N ALA A 231 -7.77 0.29 17.48
CA ALA A 231 -7.68 -0.23 18.83
C ALA A 231 -7.19 -1.70 18.78
N PRO A 232 -6.31 -2.13 19.71
CA PRO A 232 -5.68 -3.44 19.66
C PRO A 232 -6.66 -4.60 19.48
N GLU A 233 -7.82 -4.54 20.15
CA GLU A 233 -8.85 -5.57 20.12
C GLU A 233 -9.49 -5.69 18.74
N ARG A 234 -9.86 -4.54 18.14
CA ARG A 234 -10.47 -4.50 16.79
C ARG A 234 -9.47 -4.88 15.70
N GLU A 235 -8.19 -4.59 15.91
CA GLU A 235 -7.15 -4.95 14.95
C GLU A 235 -6.84 -6.45 14.99
N ALA A 236 -6.85 -7.06 16.18
CA ALA A 236 -6.60 -8.50 16.35
C ALA A 236 -7.65 -9.37 15.64
N GLU A 237 -8.89 -8.91 15.52
CA GLU A 237 -9.97 -9.60 14.83
C GLU A 237 -9.90 -9.49 13.30
N ARG A 238 -9.14 -8.52 12.78
CA ARG A 238 -9.10 -8.21 11.35
C ARG A 238 -8.04 -9.04 10.64
N HIS A 239 -8.36 -9.44 9.41
CA HIS A 239 -7.36 -10.05 8.53
C HIS A 239 -6.15 -9.10 8.36
N ARG A 240 -4.93 -9.64 8.50
CA ARG A 240 -3.68 -8.85 8.45
C ARG A 240 -3.53 -8.02 7.17
N TYR A 241 -3.99 -8.55 6.04
CA TYR A 241 -3.95 -7.89 4.74
C TYR A 241 -5.20 -7.07 4.42
N ALA A 242 -6.09 -6.80 5.39
CA ALA A 242 -7.06 -5.74 5.25
C ALA A 242 -6.40 -4.35 5.36
N TRP A 243 -5.24 -4.25 6.01
CA TRP A 243 -4.42 -3.03 6.12
C TRP A 243 -2.94 -3.32 5.81
N PHE A 244 -2.46 -2.84 4.67
CA PHE A 244 -1.13 -3.15 4.12
C PHE A 244 -0.48 -1.96 3.37
N PRO A 245 -0.48 -0.73 3.91
CA PRO A 245 0.10 0.43 3.22
C PRO A 245 1.62 0.32 3.00
N PHE A 246 2.28 -0.58 3.74
CA PHE A 246 3.70 -0.89 3.62
C PHE A 246 3.99 -2.15 2.78
N GLY A 247 2.99 -2.63 2.04
CA GLY A 247 3.02 -3.94 1.37
C GLY A 247 3.00 -5.09 2.37
N GLY A 248 3.66 -6.19 2.03
CA GLY A 248 3.74 -7.36 2.91
C GLY A 248 4.74 -8.41 2.44
N GLY A 249 4.84 -9.49 3.23
CA GLY A 249 5.70 -10.63 2.96
C GLY A 249 7.19 -10.29 2.82
N PRO A 250 7.95 -11.07 2.01
CA PRO A 250 9.40 -10.91 1.85
C PRO A 250 9.85 -9.55 1.30
N ARG A 251 8.91 -8.81 0.69
CA ARG A 251 9.13 -7.50 0.06
C ARG A 251 8.48 -6.34 0.84
N SER A 252 8.12 -6.56 2.10
CA SER A 252 7.57 -5.50 2.96
C SER A 252 8.55 -4.32 3.12
N CYS A 253 7.97 -3.13 3.32
CA CYS A 253 8.74 -1.90 3.51
C CYS A 253 9.71 -2.05 4.69
N ILE A 254 10.98 -1.79 4.43
CA ILE A 254 12.04 -1.90 5.42
C ILE A 254 11.99 -0.77 6.45
N GLY A 255 11.45 0.38 6.05
CA GLY A 255 11.34 1.59 6.87
C GLY A 255 10.03 1.70 7.64
N GLN A 256 9.17 0.68 7.65
CA GLN A 256 7.84 0.76 8.29
C GLN A 256 7.92 1.24 9.74
N HIS A 257 8.75 0.61 10.57
CA HIS A 257 8.85 0.98 11.99
C HIS A 257 9.40 2.39 12.18
N PHE A 258 10.43 2.76 11.41
CA PHE A 258 11.02 4.10 11.42
C PHE A 258 9.99 5.16 11.01
N SER A 259 9.28 4.96 9.90
CA SER A 259 8.27 5.88 9.39
C SER A 259 7.12 6.08 10.38
N MET A 260 6.65 5.01 11.03
CA MET A 260 5.62 5.12 12.09
C MET A 260 6.11 5.93 13.27
N LEU A 261 7.34 5.67 13.76
CA LEU A 261 7.95 6.41 14.87
C LEU A 261 8.10 7.90 14.55
N GLU A 262 8.76 8.21 13.43
CA GLU A 262 9.00 9.58 12.98
C GLU A 262 7.69 10.36 12.81
N SER A 263 6.69 9.75 12.15
CA SER A 263 5.41 10.41 11.90
C SER A 263 4.61 10.67 13.18
N VAL A 264 4.59 9.72 14.12
CA VAL A 264 3.90 9.90 15.41
C VAL A 264 4.58 11.01 16.23
N LEU A 265 5.91 11.03 16.29
CA LEU A 265 6.64 12.08 17.01
C LEU A 265 6.45 13.46 16.36
N ALA A 266 6.59 13.56 15.04
CA ALA A 266 6.37 14.80 14.31
C ALA A 266 4.94 15.33 14.53
N LEU A 267 3.93 14.45 14.44
CA LEU A 267 2.55 14.81 14.69
C LEU A 267 2.32 15.25 16.15
N ALA A 268 2.92 14.55 17.12
CA ALA A 268 2.83 14.91 18.54
C ALA A 268 3.43 16.30 18.81
N VAL A 269 4.60 16.61 18.23
CA VAL A 269 5.22 17.93 18.35
C VAL A 269 4.34 19.01 17.74
N LEU A 270 3.83 18.81 16.51
CA LEU A 270 2.97 19.77 15.83
C LEU A 270 1.69 20.05 16.61
N LEU A 271 1.00 19.01 17.08
CA LEU A 271 -0.27 19.14 17.81
C LEU A 271 -0.10 19.69 19.22
N ARG A 272 1.08 19.53 19.83
CA ARG A 272 1.39 20.10 21.14
C ARG A 272 1.67 21.59 21.04
N THR A 273 2.28 22.05 19.94
CA THR A 273 2.61 23.46 19.77
C THR A 273 1.47 24.25 19.13
N TYR A 274 0.73 23.63 18.21
CA TYR A 274 -0.28 24.31 17.42
C TYR A 274 -1.66 23.64 17.54
N GLU A 275 -2.67 24.49 17.51
CA GLU A 275 -3.98 24.16 16.97
C GLU A 275 -3.93 24.31 15.45
N LEU A 276 -4.39 23.27 14.77
CA LEU A 276 -4.40 23.17 13.31
C LEU A 276 -5.85 23.16 12.85
N ASP A 277 -6.29 24.26 12.23
CA ASP A 277 -7.60 24.33 11.57
C ASP A 277 -7.41 24.06 10.08
N ALA A 278 -8.01 23.00 9.55
CA ALA A 278 -8.04 22.77 8.13
C ALA A 278 -8.74 23.94 7.42
N VAL A 279 -8.11 24.47 6.36
CA VAL A 279 -8.73 25.48 5.50
C VAL A 279 -9.28 24.82 4.25
N ASP A 280 -8.55 23.83 3.73
CA ASP A 280 -9.01 22.95 2.66
C ASP A 280 -9.41 21.60 3.29
N GLU A 281 -10.70 21.27 3.26
CA GLU A 281 -11.22 19.99 3.78
C GLU A 281 -11.22 18.89 2.71
N GLU A 282 -11.25 19.28 1.43
CA GLU A 282 -11.14 18.38 0.29
C GLU A 282 -9.86 18.65 -0.47
N VAL A 283 -8.93 17.69 -0.42
CA VAL A 283 -7.65 17.77 -1.14
C VAL A 283 -7.69 16.75 -2.27
N PRO A 284 -7.69 17.17 -3.54
CA PRO A 284 -7.66 16.24 -4.66
C PRO A 284 -6.32 15.49 -4.67
N VAL A 285 -6.38 14.19 -4.97
CA VAL A 285 -5.21 13.33 -5.02
C VAL A 285 -5.11 12.62 -6.37
N SER A 286 -3.90 12.28 -6.76
CA SER A 286 -3.62 11.45 -7.93
C SER A 286 -2.66 10.32 -7.57
N ALA A 287 -2.84 9.19 -8.24
CA ALA A 287 -1.97 8.02 -8.10
C ALA A 287 -0.84 8.07 -9.14
N GLY A 288 0.38 8.32 -8.68
CA GLY A 288 1.62 8.05 -9.40
C GLY A 288 2.34 6.84 -8.83
N ILE A 289 3.67 6.90 -8.74
CA ILE A 289 4.46 5.92 -7.96
C ILE A 289 4.03 5.95 -6.49
N THR A 290 3.74 7.15 -5.98
CA THR A 290 3.09 7.39 -4.70
C THR A 290 1.79 8.14 -4.89
N LEU A 291 0.93 8.13 -3.88
CA LEU A 291 -0.21 9.03 -3.80
C LEU A 291 0.28 10.46 -3.57
N GLN A 292 -0.24 11.41 -4.34
CA GLN A 292 0.16 12.82 -4.27
C GLN A 292 -1.07 13.72 -4.25
N ALA A 293 -1.04 14.78 -3.44
CA ALA A 293 -2.00 15.86 -3.57
C ALA A 293 -1.75 16.62 -4.88
N THR A 294 -2.81 16.89 -5.63
CA THR A 294 -2.74 17.67 -6.88
C THR A 294 -3.19 19.12 -6.71
N GLY A 295 -3.68 19.46 -5.52
CA GLY A 295 -4.06 20.80 -5.12
C GLY A 295 -3.42 21.21 -3.79
N PRO A 296 -3.62 22.46 -3.35
CA PRO A 296 -3.17 22.91 -2.05
C PRO A 296 -3.87 22.15 -0.92
N ALA A 297 -3.13 21.89 0.17
CA ALA A 297 -3.66 21.33 1.42
C ALA A 297 -3.32 22.32 2.55
N ARG A 298 -4.07 23.43 2.63
CA ARG A 298 -3.77 24.52 3.55
C ARG A 298 -4.35 24.26 4.93
N VAL A 299 -3.55 24.59 5.93
CA VAL A 299 -3.92 24.53 7.35
C VAL A 299 -3.58 25.87 7.97
N ARG A 300 -4.50 26.41 8.77
CA ARG A 300 -4.25 27.59 9.61
C ARG A 300 -3.68 27.11 10.94
N LEU A 301 -2.52 27.67 11.30
CA LEU A 301 -1.84 27.36 12.55
C LEU A 301 -2.15 28.45 13.57
N ARG A 302 -2.57 28.06 14.78
CA ARG A 302 -2.66 28.92 15.95
C ARG A 302 -1.77 28.34 17.06
N PRO A 303 -0.86 29.10 17.67
CA PRO A 303 -0.12 28.60 18.82
C PRO A 303 -1.08 28.17 19.94
N ARG A 304 -0.86 27.01 20.56
CA ARG A 304 -1.60 26.63 21.77
C ARG A 304 -1.16 27.49 22.95
N ALA A 305 -2.11 27.98 23.74
CA ALA A 305 -1.83 28.68 24.99
C ALA A 305 -1.05 27.74 25.94
N GLY A 306 0.08 28.20 26.47
CA GLY A 306 1.00 27.38 27.29
C GLY A 306 2.05 26.58 26.52
N ALA A 307 2.18 26.74 25.20
CA ALA A 307 3.30 26.16 24.45
C ALA A 307 4.65 26.89 24.70
N GLY A 308 4.63 28.01 25.43
CA GLY A 308 5.79 28.83 25.81
C GLY A 308 5.91 29.10 27.32
N GLU A 309 5.28 28.28 28.17
CA GLU A 309 5.65 28.11 29.59
C GLU A 309 6.29 26.73 29.77
#